data_AF-A0A936K7F1-F1
#
_entry.id   AF-A0A936K7F1-F1
#
_cell.length_a   1.000
_cell.length_b   1.000
_cell.length_c   1.000
_cell.angle_alpha   90.00
_cell.angle_beta   90.00
_cell.angle_gamma   90.00
#
_symmetry.space_group_name_H-M   'P 1'
#
loop_
_entity.id
_entity.type
_entity.pdbx_description
1 polymer ?
#
loop_
_entity_poly.entity_id
_entity_poly.type
_entity_poly.pdbx_seq_one_letter_code
_entity_poly.pdbx_strand_id
1 'polypeptide(L)'
;MSGHVHRDDFGARLGMWLFLVTEMVLFGGLFIGYSYMRYRYPAEFHHGGSELNATLGIINTLVLLTSSLTVVLAIVAVQRAEKKRALAFLGTTLGLGLVFLVIKGFEWSAKFHHGLYPNSHHLSTLPPGEQVFYGLYFTMTGLHGLHVIAGLSVLGVMFWWVATDRIRQDRYVHLENGGLYWHLVDVIWIFLLPLFYLAA
;
A
#
# COMPACT_ATOMS: atom_id res chain seq x y z
N MET A 1 -15.14 16.96 -39.60
CA MET A 1 -15.99 16.64 -38.44
C MET A 1 -15.09 16.39 -37.24
N SER A 2 -14.82 17.41 -36.44
CA SER A 2 -14.09 17.27 -35.18
C SER A 2 -15.03 16.59 -34.19
N GLY A 3 -14.89 15.27 -34.01
CA GLY A 3 -15.60 14.54 -32.98
C GLY A 3 -15.24 15.16 -31.63
N HIS A 4 -16.19 15.86 -31.00
CA HIS A 4 -16.07 16.26 -29.61
C HIS A 4 -15.97 14.96 -28.81
N VAL A 5 -14.75 14.57 -28.42
CA VAL A 5 -14.53 13.49 -27.48
C VAL A 5 -15.20 13.92 -26.18
N HIS A 6 -16.35 13.33 -25.87
CA HIS A 6 -17.03 13.54 -24.60
C HIS A 6 -16.12 12.97 -23.51
N ARG A 7 -15.40 13.86 -22.83
CA ARG A 7 -14.44 13.52 -21.80
C ARG A 7 -15.06 13.86 -20.46
N ASP A 8 -15.46 12.82 -19.74
CA ASP A 8 -16.07 12.96 -18.41
C ASP A 8 -15.02 12.83 -17.30
N ASP A 9 -14.26 13.92 -17.12
CA ASP A 9 -13.27 14.02 -16.03
C ASP A 9 -13.92 14.06 -14.64
N PHE A 10 -15.22 14.36 -14.57
CA PHE A 10 -15.97 14.36 -13.33
C PHE A 10 -16.32 12.92 -12.93
N GLY A 11 -16.89 12.15 -13.86
CA GLY A 11 -17.19 10.73 -13.67
C GLY A 11 -15.94 9.90 -13.33
N ALA A 12 -14.81 10.17 -14.00
CA ALA A 12 -13.55 9.50 -13.69
C ALA A 12 -13.04 9.77 -12.27
N ARG A 13 -13.17 11.01 -11.77
CA ARG A 13 -12.81 11.36 -10.40
C ARG A 13 -13.79 10.77 -9.39
N LEU A 14 -15.09 10.88 -9.66
CA LEU A 14 -16.13 10.33 -8.79
C LEU A 14 -15.99 8.80 -8.65
N GLY A 15 -15.75 8.09 -9.76
CA GLY A 15 -15.52 6.65 -9.75
C GLY A 15 -14.29 6.27 -8.92
N MET A 16 -13.20 7.04 -9.04
CA MET A 16 -12.01 6.83 -8.20
C MET A 16 -12.34 7.02 -6.72
N TRP A 17 -13.03 8.11 -6.34
CA TRP A 17 -13.42 8.34 -4.94
C TRP A 17 -14.33 7.26 -4.38
N LEU A 18 -15.31 6.79 -5.16
CA LEU A 18 -16.18 5.67 -4.75
C LEU A 18 -15.36 4.40 -4.50
N PHE A 19 -14.42 4.08 -5.39
CA PHE A 19 -13.50 2.96 -5.21
C PHE A 19 -12.60 3.13 -3.96
N LEU A 20 -12.07 4.32 -3.70
CA LEU A 20 -11.28 4.58 -2.48
C LEU A 20 -12.10 4.35 -1.21
N VAL A 21 -13.38 4.75 -1.21
CA VAL A 21 -14.28 4.53 -0.06
C VAL A 21 -14.54 3.04 0.15
N THR A 22 -14.73 2.26 -0.91
CA THR A 22 -14.93 0.80 -0.77
C THR A 22 -13.71 0.12 -0.15
N GLU A 23 -12.51 0.53 -0.56
CA GLU A 23 -11.26 0.02 0.03
C GLU A 23 -11.10 0.46 1.49
N MET A 24 -11.46 1.70 1.82
CA MET A 24 -11.44 2.17 3.20
C MET A 24 -12.37 1.36 4.10
N VAL A 25 -13.56 0.97 3.60
CA VAL A 25 -14.50 0.12 4.33
C VAL A 25 -13.97 -1.31 4.49
N LEU A 26 -13.35 -1.88 3.44
CA LEU A 26 -12.73 -3.21 3.47
C LEU A 26 -11.65 -3.30 4.57
N PHE A 27 -10.68 -2.39 4.56
CA PHE A 27 -9.64 -2.34 5.59
C PHE A 27 -10.18 -1.90 6.95
N GLY A 28 -11.17 -1.00 6.98
CA GLY A 28 -11.85 -0.59 8.20
C GLY A 28 -12.50 -1.76 8.95
N GLY A 29 -13.18 -2.66 8.23
CA GLY A 29 -13.74 -3.88 8.82
C GLY A 29 -12.66 -4.80 9.41
N LEU A 30 -11.55 -4.97 8.69
CA LEU A 30 -10.39 -5.73 9.17
C LEU A 30 -9.79 -5.10 10.45
N PHE A 31 -9.61 -3.78 10.49
CA PHE A 31 -9.09 -3.07 11.68
C PHE A 31 -9.99 -3.21 12.91
N ILE A 32 -11.31 -3.18 12.72
CA ILE A 32 -12.27 -3.44 13.81
C ILE A 32 -12.12 -4.89 14.31
N GLY A 33 -12.01 -5.85 13.39
CA GLY A 33 -11.77 -7.25 13.72
C GLY A 33 -10.50 -7.47 14.53
N TYR A 34 -9.39 -6.83 14.14
CA TYR A 34 -8.13 -6.86 14.90
C TYR A 34 -8.28 -6.24 16.28
N SER A 35 -8.92 -5.07 16.37
CA SER A 35 -9.12 -4.37 17.64
C SER A 35 -9.93 -5.21 18.63
N TYR A 36 -10.97 -5.90 18.14
CA TYR A 36 -11.78 -6.80 18.96
C TYR A 36 -10.99 -8.03 19.43
N MET A 37 -10.22 -8.68 18.54
CA MET A 37 -9.38 -9.82 18.90
C MET A 37 -8.28 -9.45 19.89
N ARG A 38 -7.67 -8.28 19.71
CA ARG A 38 -6.68 -7.70 20.63
C ARG A 38 -7.26 -7.45 22.02
N TYR A 39 -8.48 -6.92 22.10
CA TYR A 39 -9.19 -6.75 23.37
C TYR A 39 -9.45 -8.09 24.07
N ARG A 40 -9.73 -9.14 23.29
CA ARG A 40 -10.02 -10.49 23.81
C ARG A 40 -8.79 -11.27 24.28
N TYR A 41 -7.63 -11.06 23.63
CA TYR A 41 -6.37 -11.79 23.86
C TYR A 41 -5.16 -10.85 24.03
N PRO A 42 -5.14 -9.97 25.06
CA PRO A 42 -4.14 -8.92 25.16
C PRO A 42 -2.70 -9.43 25.36
N ALA A 43 -2.50 -10.46 26.18
CA ALA A 43 -1.16 -10.99 26.47
C ALA A 43 -0.53 -11.69 25.26
N GLU A 44 -1.33 -12.45 24.51
CA GLU A 44 -0.91 -13.21 23.33
C GLU A 44 -0.63 -12.28 22.13
N PHE A 45 -1.39 -11.18 22.00
CA PHE A 45 -1.14 -10.14 21.00
C PHE A 45 0.14 -9.35 21.28
N HIS A 46 0.46 -9.08 22.55
CA HIS A 46 1.72 -8.43 22.90
C HIS A 46 2.93 -9.33 22.58
N HIS A 47 2.82 -10.62 22.88
CA HIS A 47 3.88 -11.57 22.57
C HIS A 47 4.11 -11.69 21.05
N GLY A 48 3.03 -11.83 20.28
CA GLY A 48 3.10 -11.93 18.81
C GLY A 48 3.73 -10.72 18.13
N GLY A 49 3.57 -9.51 18.68
CA GLY A 49 4.21 -8.33 18.10
C GLY A 49 5.58 -7.97 18.65
N SER A 50 6.00 -8.50 19.81
CA SER A 50 7.41 -8.43 20.22
C SER A 50 8.36 -9.21 19.29
N GLU A 51 7.83 -10.21 18.57
CA GLU A 51 8.54 -11.00 17.55
C GLU A 51 8.66 -10.25 16.21
N LEU A 52 8.06 -9.06 16.08
CA LEU A 52 8.13 -8.24 14.87
C LEU A 52 9.25 -7.20 14.98
N ASN A 53 10.02 -7.05 13.91
CA ASN A 53 11.11 -6.07 13.88
C ASN A 53 10.56 -4.66 13.60
N ALA A 54 10.34 -3.88 14.66
CA ALA A 54 9.84 -2.51 14.58
C ALA A 54 10.73 -1.60 13.72
N THR A 55 12.05 -1.81 13.71
CA THR A 55 12.99 -1.02 12.89
C THR A 55 12.74 -1.23 11.40
N LEU A 56 12.54 -2.48 10.96
CA LEU A 56 12.18 -2.77 9.56
C LEU A 56 10.81 -2.20 9.20
N GLY A 57 9.86 -2.20 10.14
CA GLY A 57 8.59 -1.50 10.00
C GLY A 57 8.79 -0.01 9.71
N ILE A 58 9.55 0.69 10.57
CA ILE A 58 9.77 2.14 10.47
C ILE A 58 10.48 2.50 9.15
N ILE A 59 11.49 1.72 8.75
CA ILE A 59 12.18 1.92 7.47
C ILE A 59 11.20 1.81 6.30
N ASN A 60 10.33 0.80 6.30
CA ASN A 60 9.31 0.64 5.27
C ASN A 60 8.34 1.82 5.20
N THR A 61 7.94 2.36 6.35
CA THR A 61 7.07 3.54 6.39
C THR A 61 7.79 4.79 5.87
N LEU A 62 9.07 5.00 6.20
CA LEU A 62 9.84 6.10 5.64
C LEU A 62 9.98 5.98 4.11
N VAL A 63 10.20 4.77 3.61
CA VAL A 63 10.25 4.47 2.17
C VAL A 63 8.92 4.83 1.50
N LEU A 64 7.78 4.39 2.06
CA LEU A 64 6.46 4.68 1.51
C LEU A 64 6.10 6.16 1.58
N LEU A 65 6.34 6.83 2.71
CA LEU A 65 6.09 8.28 2.84
C LEU A 65 6.90 9.10 1.83
N THR A 66 8.16 8.72 1.64
CA THR A 66 9.03 9.35 0.63
C THR A 66 8.49 9.07 -0.77
N SER A 67 8.02 7.85 -1.03
CA SER A 67 7.41 7.48 -2.32
C SER A 67 6.14 8.31 -2.60
N SER A 68 5.28 8.50 -1.59
CA SER A 68 4.09 9.35 -1.65
C SER A 68 4.43 10.77 -2.06
N LEU A 69 5.44 11.37 -1.40
CA LEU A 69 5.90 12.71 -1.72
C LEU A 69 6.36 12.81 -3.18
N THR A 70 7.10 11.81 -3.66
CA THR A 70 7.57 11.81 -5.06
C THR A 70 6.43 11.74 -6.07
N VAL A 71 5.31 11.07 -5.78
CA VAL A 71 4.13 11.07 -6.66
C VAL A 71 3.52 12.46 -6.80
N VAL A 72 3.35 13.19 -5.69
CA VAL A 72 2.84 14.57 -5.73
C VAL A 72 3.76 15.47 -6.56
N LEU A 73 5.08 15.35 -6.35
CA LEU A 73 6.07 16.11 -7.13
C LEU A 73 6.04 15.75 -8.61
N ALA A 74 5.76 14.48 -8.97
CA ALA A 74 5.56 14.07 -10.34
C ALA A 74 4.33 14.74 -10.98
N ILE A 75 3.20 14.78 -10.26
CA ILE A 75 1.97 15.44 -10.74
C ILE A 75 2.23 16.93 -10.99
N VAL A 76 2.89 17.61 -10.05
CA VAL A 76 3.27 19.04 -10.19
C VAL A 76 4.21 19.24 -11.38
N ALA A 77 5.18 18.35 -11.59
CA ALA A 77 6.09 18.42 -12.73
C ALA A 77 5.35 18.25 -14.07
N VAL A 78 4.37 17.34 -14.15
CA VAL A 78 3.50 17.20 -15.34
C VAL A 78 2.68 18.47 -15.58
N GLN A 79 2.11 19.06 -14.53
CA GLN A 79 1.37 20.32 -14.63
C GLN A 79 2.26 21.48 -15.12
N ARG A 80 3.55 21.48 -14.79
CA ARG A 80 4.54 22.45 -15.28
C ARG A 80 5.16 22.11 -16.65
N ALA A 81 4.68 21.07 -17.33
CA ALA A 81 5.27 20.54 -18.57
C ALA A 81 6.74 20.07 -18.44
N GLU A 82 7.22 19.81 -17.23
CA GLU A 82 8.57 19.35 -16.95
C GLU A 82 8.68 17.82 -17.03
N LYS A 83 8.52 17.26 -18.24
CA LYS A 83 8.48 15.79 -18.48
C LYS A 83 9.64 15.03 -17.84
N LYS A 84 10.88 15.53 -17.96
CA LYS A 84 12.07 14.84 -17.41
C LYS A 84 11.99 14.69 -15.89
N ARG A 85 11.52 15.72 -15.19
CA ARG A 85 11.35 15.71 -13.73
C ARG A 85 10.19 14.80 -13.32
N ALA A 86 9.08 14.85 -14.06
CA ALA A 86 7.95 13.94 -13.83
C ALA A 86 8.36 12.46 -13.92
N LEU A 87 9.13 12.09 -14.95
CA LEU A 87 9.65 10.73 -15.10
C LEU A 87 10.64 10.36 -14.00
N ALA A 88 11.53 11.28 -13.60
CA ALA A 88 12.48 11.03 -12.51
C ALA A 88 11.74 10.74 -11.18
N PHE A 89 10.71 11.52 -10.87
CA PHE A 89 9.91 11.33 -9.65
C PHE A 89 9.10 10.04 -9.69
N LEU A 90 8.39 9.74 -10.78
CA LEU A 90 7.66 8.47 -10.93
C LEU A 90 8.58 7.25 -10.89
N GLY A 91 9.75 7.33 -11.53
CA GLY A 91 10.76 6.27 -11.49
C GLY A 91 11.29 6.05 -10.07
N THR A 92 11.49 7.13 -9.31
CA THR A 92 11.85 7.06 -7.89
C THR A 92 10.75 6.37 -7.07
N THR A 93 9.48 6.71 -7.28
CA THR A 93 8.35 6.05 -6.60
C THR A 93 8.33 4.55 -6.87
N LEU A 94 8.47 4.15 -8.15
CA LEU A 94 8.49 2.73 -8.53
C LEU A 94 9.64 1.97 -7.86
N GLY A 95 10.84 2.58 -7.82
CA GLY A 95 11.99 2.02 -7.13
C GLY A 95 11.76 1.85 -5.63
N LEU A 96 11.23 2.88 -4.96
CA LEU A 96 10.92 2.82 -3.53
C LEU A 96 9.85 1.77 -3.21
N GLY A 97 8.79 1.65 -4.02
CA GLY A 97 7.77 0.62 -3.81
C GLY A 97 8.30 -0.80 -4.03
N LEU A 98 9.25 -1.00 -4.96
CA LEU A 98 9.94 -2.29 -5.10
C LEU A 98 10.81 -2.60 -3.87
N VAL A 99 11.52 -1.62 -3.33
CA VAL A 99 12.30 -1.78 -2.08
C VAL A 99 11.39 -2.21 -0.94
N PHE A 100 10.22 -1.58 -0.79
CA PHE A 100 9.22 -1.98 0.21
C PHE A 100 8.81 -3.45 0.06
N LEU A 101 8.48 -3.89 -1.16
CA LEU A 101 8.11 -5.28 -1.43
C LEU A 101 9.24 -6.26 -1.12
N VAL A 102 10.49 -5.90 -1.43
CA VAL A 102 11.66 -6.73 -1.13
C VAL A 102 11.87 -6.89 0.37
N ILE A 103 11.84 -5.78 1.14
CA ILE A 103 11.98 -5.84 2.61
C ILE A 103 10.87 -6.71 3.21
N LYS A 104 9.63 -6.55 2.74
CA LYS A 104 8.51 -7.38 3.21
C LYS A 104 8.63 -8.84 2.81
N GLY A 105 9.10 -9.11 1.59
CA GLY A 105 9.36 -10.47 1.13
C GLY A 105 10.39 -11.19 2.01
N PHE A 106 11.46 -10.49 2.43
CA PHE A 106 12.43 -11.05 3.38
C PHE A 106 11.84 -11.31 4.76
N GLU A 107 11.03 -10.40 5.29
CA GLU A 107 10.37 -10.57 6.59
C GLU A 107 9.38 -11.75 6.58
N TRP A 108 8.61 -11.89 5.51
CA TRP A 108 7.74 -13.03 5.29
C TRP A 108 8.54 -14.32 5.16
N SER A 109 9.53 -14.37 4.28
CA SER A 109 10.38 -15.56 4.08
C SER A 109 11.03 -16.03 5.37
N ALA A 110 11.55 -15.10 6.19
CA ALA A 110 12.08 -15.43 7.52
C ALA A 110 11.02 -16.09 8.41
N LYS A 111 9.78 -15.58 8.45
CA LYS A 111 8.68 -16.18 9.23
C LYS A 111 8.24 -17.56 8.68
N PHE A 112 8.26 -17.75 7.37
CA PHE A 112 8.02 -19.05 6.72
C PHE A 112 9.09 -20.07 7.11
N HIS A 113 10.36 -19.67 7.17
CA HIS A 113 11.46 -20.51 7.63
C HIS A 113 11.36 -20.88 9.11
N HIS A 114 10.76 -20.03 9.94
CA HIS A 114 10.46 -20.34 11.35
C HIS A 114 9.16 -21.16 11.52
N GLY A 115 8.53 -21.60 10.43
CA GLY A 115 7.32 -22.43 10.46
C GLY A 115 6.06 -21.68 10.86
N LEU A 116 6.06 -20.35 10.88
CA LEU A 116 4.90 -19.51 11.22
C LEU A 116 4.15 -19.11 9.93
N TYR A 117 3.61 -20.10 9.21
CA TYR A 117 2.76 -19.86 8.02
C TYR A 117 1.30 -20.22 8.30
N PRO A 118 0.33 -19.60 7.59
CA PRO A 118 -1.08 -19.94 7.74
C PRO A 118 -1.29 -21.44 7.51
N ASN A 119 -1.89 -22.14 8.49
CA ASN A 119 -2.12 -23.59 8.50
C ASN A 119 -0.87 -24.48 8.75
N SER A 120 0.20 -23.96 9.36
CA SER A 120 1.33 -24.79 9.78
C SER A 120 1.03 -25.58 11.06
N HIS A 121 1.65 -26.76 11.20
CA HIS A 121 1.58 -27.55 12.44
C HIS A 121 2.07 -26.76 13.67
N HIS A 122 3.08 -25.90 13.49
CA HIS A 122 3.66 -25.10 14.57
C HIS A 122 2.74 -23.95 15.00
N LEU A 123 1.95 -23.37 14.08
CA LEU A 123 0.94 -22.38 14.41
C LEU A 123 -0.22 -23.05 15.17
N SER A 124 -0.65 -24.24 14.74
CA SER A 124 -1.74 -24.97 15.40
C SER A 124 -1.45 -25.40 16.85
N THR A 125 -0.16 -25.44 17.23
CA THR A 125 0.29 -25.71 18.60
C THR A 125 0.41 -24.46 19.48
N LEU A 126 0.30 -23.26 18.91
CA LEU A 126 0.36 -21.99 19.67
C LEU A 126 -0.98 -21.70 20.37
N PRO A 127 -0.99 -20.83 21.40
CA PRO A 127 -2.22 -20.35 22.02
C PRO A 127 -3.19 -19.73 21.00
N PRO A 128 -4.51 -19.84 21.20
CA PRO A 128 -5.51 -19.38 20.23
C PRO A 128 -5.34 -17.91 19.79
N GLY A 129 -4.95 -17.00 20.68
CA GLY A 129 -4.76 -15.60 20.30
C GLY A 129 -3.50 -15.33 19.49
N GLU A 130 -2.42 -16.12 19.64
CA GLU A 130 -1.25 -16.02 18.77
C GLU A 130 -1.56 -16.53 17.35
N GLN A 131 -2.35 -17.60 17.24
CA GLN A 131 -2.84 -18.10 15.94
C GLN A 131 -3.66 -17.03 15.20
N VAL A 132 -4.56 -16.37 15.93
CA VAL A 132 -5.39 -15.29 15.38
C VAL A 132 -4.54 -14.07 15.04
N PHE A 133 -3.56 -13.71 15.87
CA PHE A 133 -2.65 -12.60 15.60
C PHE A 133 -1.89 -12.79 14.29
N TYR A 134 -1.22 -13.94 14.12
CA TYR A 134 -0.49 -14.24 12.90
C TYR A 134 -1.42 -14.38 11.68
N GLY A 135 -2.59 -14.98 11.85
CA GLY A 135 -3.61 -15.06 10.78
C GLY A 135 -4.06 -13.68 10.29
N LEU A 136 -4.35 -12.76 11.22
CA LEU A 136 -4.70 -11.37 10.90
C LEU A 136 -3.51 -10.61 10.31
N TYR A 137 -2.30 -10.81 10.84
CA TYR A 137 -1.07 -10.23 10.31
C TYR A 137 -0.87 -10.60 8.84
N PHE A 138 -0.87 -11.89 8.48
CA PHE A 138 -0.69 -12.34 7.11
C PHE A 138 -1.82 -11.89 6.19
N THR A 139 -3.06 -11.90 6.67
CA THR A 139 -4.22 -11.47 5.88
C THR A 139 -4.14 -9.98 5.56
N MET A 140 -3.93 -9.12 6.57
CA MET A 140 -3.90 -7.66 6.37
C MET A 140 -2.67 -7.20 5.62
N THR A 141 -1.48 -7.70 5.98
CA THR A 141 -0.24 -7.32 5.30
C THR A 141 -0.16 -7.92 3.89
N GLY A 142 -0.71 -9.13 3.67
CA GLY A 142 -0.80 -9.76 2.36
C GLY A 142 -1.76 -9.03 1.43
N LEU A 143 -2.96 -8.70 1.92
CA LEU A 143 -3.92 -7.89 1.17
C LEU A 143 -3.33 -6.53 0.82
N HIS A 144 -2.66 -5.87 1.77
CA HIS A 144 -1.96 -4.62 1.50
C HIS A 144 -0.83 -4.79 0.48
N GLY A 145 -0.04 -5.86 0.56
CA GLY A 145 1.00 -6.17 -0.43
C GLY A 145 0.44 -6.32 -1.84
N LEU A 146 -0.72 -6.97 -2.00
CA LEU A 146 -1.43 -7.05 -3.27
C LEU A 146 -1.83 -5.66 -3.80
N HIS A 147 -2.29 -4.77 -2.93
CA HIS A 147 -2.62 -3.39 -3.28
C HIS A 147 -1.38 -2.59 -3.71
N VAL A 148 -0.24 -2.77 -3.04
CA VAL A 148 1.04 -2.15 -3.44
C VAL A 148 1.46 -2.64 -4.83
N ILE A 149 1.34 -3.93 -5.13
CA ILE A 149 1.64 -4.48 -6.46
C ILE A 149 0.70 -3.91 -7.53
N ALA A 150 -0.60 -3.83 -7.24
CA ALA A 150 -1.57 -3.20 -8.14
C ALA A 150 -1.23 -1.71 -8.36
N GLY A 151 -0.84 -1.00 -7.30
CA GLY A 151 -0.47 0.42 -7.35
C GLY A 151 0.79 0.65 -8.17
N LEU A 152 1.80 -0.20 -8.00
CA LEU A 152 3.02 -0.16 -8.80
C LEU A 152 2.73 -0.43 -10.27
N SER A 153 1.81 -1.34 -10.56
CA SER A 153 1.38 -1.64 -11.92
C SER A 153 0.70 -0.41 -12.56
N VAL A 154 -0.21 0.24 -11.85
CA VAL A 154 -0.87 1.48 -12.31
C VAL A 154 0.14 2.60 -12.52
N LEU A 155 1.02 2.86 -11.55
CA LEU A 155 2.08 3.87 -11.67
C LEU A 155 3.08 3.55 -12.79
N GLY A 156 3.37 2.28 -13.03
CA GLY A 156 4.20 1.82 -14.14
C GLY A 156 3.57 2.12 -15.50
N VAL A 157 2.27 1.90 -15.64
CA VAL A 157 1.50 2.30 -16.83
C VAL A 157 1.51 3.82 -16.99
N MET A 158 1.31 4.58 -15.90
CA MET A 158 1.38 6.05 -15.95
C MET A 158 2.78 6.54 -16.36
N PHE A 159 3.85 5.96 -15.82
CA PHE A 159 5.22 6.26 -16.21
C PHE A 159 5.42 6.05 -17.71
N TRP A 160 4.95 4.91 -18.24
CA TRP A 160 5.05 4.61 -19.68
C TRP A 160 4.24 5.58 -20.55
N TRP A 161 3.05 5.97 -20.09
CA TRP A 161 2.21 6.95 -20.80
C TRP A 161 2.80 8.37 -20.79
N VAL A 162 3.46 8.78 -19.69
CA VAL A 162 4.22 10.04 -19.65
C VAL A 162 5.44 9.94 -20.56
N ALA A 163 6.14 8.80 -20.59
CA ALA A 163 7.31 8.60 -21.46
C ALA A 163 6.95 8.67 -22.95
N THR A 164 5.80 8.12 -23.34
CA THR A 164 5.31 8.05 -24.74
C THR A 164 4.51 9.29 -25.17
N ASP A 165 4.52 10.38 -24.38
CA ASP A 165 3.74 11.62 -24.64
C ASP A 165 2.22 11.42 -24.80
N ARG A 166 1.69 10.31 -24.27
CA ARG A 166 0.26 9.99 -24.25
C ARG A 166 -0.48 10.78 -23.16
N ILE A 167 0.21 11.11 -22.07
CA ILE A 167 -0.25 12.07 -21.07
C ILE A 167 0.40 13.43 -21.36
N ARG A 168 -0.39 14.35 -21.90
CA ARG A 168 -0.06 15.79 -21.98
C ARG A 168 -0.68 16.52 -20.79
N GLN A 169 -0.30 17.79 -20.60
CA GLN A 169 -0.90 18.68 -19.58
C GLN A 169 -2.44 18.67 -19.57
N ASP A 170 -3.12 18.35 -20.68
CA ASP A 170 -4.59 18.25 -20.67
C ASP A 170 -5.13 17.01 -19.97
N ARG A 171 -4.35 15.92 -19.83
CA ARG A 171 -4.82 14.56 -19.47
C ARG A 171 -4.28 14.06 -18.13
N TYR A 172 -3.87 14.98 -17.25
CA TYR A 172 -3.25 14.66 -15.96
C TYR A 172 -4.20 13.97 -14.96
N VAL A 173 -5.53 14.00 -15.19
CA VAL A 173 -6.54 13.37 -14.34
C VAL A 173 -6.28 11.87 -14.13
N HIS A 174 -5.76 11.17 -15.15
CA HIS A 174 -5.40 9.76 -15.01
C HIS A 174 -4.21 9.54 -14.05
N LEU A 175 -3.21 10.44 -14.12
CA LEU A 175 -2.07 10.41 -13.21
C LEU A 175 -2.47 10.80 -11.80
N GLU A 176 -3.37 11.77 -11.65
CA GLU A 176 -3.95 12.18 -10.37
C GLU A 176 -4.72 11.03 -9.72
N ASN A 177 -5.60 10.35 -10.47
CA ASN A 177 -6.32 9.18 -9.97
C ASN A 177 -5.38 8.04 -9.56
N GLY A 178 -4.36 7.76 -10.37
CA GLY A 178 -3.33 6.77 -10.02
C GLY A 178 -2.54 7.15 -8.77
N GLY A 179 -2.25 8.45 -8.60
CA GLY A 179 -1.62 8.97 -7.39
C GLY A 179 -2.52 8.88 -6.16
N LEU A 180 -3.81 9.21 -6.28
CA LEU A 180 -4.79 9.06 -5.20
C LEU A 180 -4.88 7.61 -4.70
N TYR A 181 -4.82 6.63 -5.61
CA TYR A 181 -4.74 5.23 -5.23
C TYR A 181 -3.47 4.92 -4.42
N TRP A 182 -2.31 5.37 -4.89
CA TRP A 182 -1.04 5.17 -4.19
C TRP A 182 -1.05 5.79 -2.80
N HIS A 183 -1.58 7.02 -2.67
CA HIS A 183 -1.73 7.70 -1.38
C HIS A 183 -2.63 6.93 -0.42
N LEU A 184 -3.72 6.33 -0.89
CA LEU A 184 -4.58 5.50 -0.04
C LEU A 184 -3.82 4.27 0.48
N VAL A 185 -3.08 3.59 -0.39
CA VAL A 185 -2.25 2.44 -0.01
C VAL A 185 -1.25 2.85 1.08
N ASP A 186 -0.56 3.97 0.90
CA ASP A 186 0.36 4.50 1.92
C ASP A 186 -0.34 4.79 3.25
N VAL A 187 -1.53 5.41 3.21
CA VAL A 187 -2.32 5.71 4.42
C VAL A 187 -2.70 4.42 5.17
N ILE A 188 -3.14 3.38 4.46
CA ILE A 188 -3.44 2.07 5.08
C ILE A 188 -2.21 1.52 5.81
N TRP A 189 -1.02 1.64 5.21
CA TRP A 189 0.21 1.19 5.84
C TRP A 189 0.56 1.97 7.11
N ILE A 190 0.35 3.29 7.10
CA ILE A 190 0.58 4.16 8.27
C ILE A 190 -0.27 3.69 9.46
N PHE A 191 -1.47 3.15 9.24
CA PHE A 191 -2.28 2.56 10.31
C PHE A 191 -1.84 1.15 10.68
N LEU A 192 -1.45 0.31 9.71
CA LEU A 192 -0.98 -1.05 9.96
C LEU A 192 0.28 -1.10 10.82
N LEU A 193 1.24 -0.19 10.60
CA LEU A 193 2.51 -0.20 11.33
C LEU A 193 2.31 -0.08 12.85
N PRO A 194 1.62 0.95 13.39
CA PRO A 194 1.43 1.06 14.82
C PRO A 194 0.67 -0.12 15.39
N LEU A 195 -0.38 -0.59 14.69
CA LEU A 195 -1.22 -1.70 15.15
C LEU A 195 -0.41 -2.99 15.40
N PHE A 196 0.55 -3.31 14.54
CA PHE A 196 1.32 -4.55 14.62
C PHE A 196 2.72 -4.41 15.25
N TYR A 197 3.40 -3.28 15.07
CA TYR A 197 4.83 -3.13 15.42
C TYR A 197 5.10 -2.23 16.64
N LEU A 198 4.23 -1.26 16.95
CA LEU A 198 4.48 -0.28 18.04
C LEU A 198 3.49 -0.41 19.19
N ALA A 199 2.26 -0.83 18.90
CA ALA A 199 1.24 -1.04 19.91
C ALA A 199 1.26 -2.49 20.40
N ALA A 200 2.07 -3.40 19.89
CA ALA A 200 2.21 -4.72 20.50
C ALA A 200 3.07 -4.68 21.75
#